data_AF-A0A1R4HHA5-F1
#
_entry.id   AF-A0A1R4HHA5-F1
#
_cell.length_a   1.000
_cell.length_b   1.000
_cell.length_c   1.000
_cell.angle_alpha   90.00
_cell.angle_beta   90.00
_cell.angle_gamma   90.00
#
_symmetry.space_group_name_H-M   'P 1'
#
loop_
_entity.id
_entity.type
_entity.pdbx_description
1 polymer ?
#
loop_
_entity_poly.entity_id
_entity_poly.type
_entity_poly.pdbx_seq_one_letter_code
_entity_poly.pdbx_strand_id
1 'polypeptide(L)'
;MKLQTKCTLVIIGLLIIEILPVPFASLYSLYAIRKRPDWLPRVTHNLYGETLADAPEAHNPPVFMAHDPLAVRKNCTAGLVAMFIVDLLVPVVIPTALYVVRRRPKWFKSLIVRLYSDKFNPYSTPADEKAEPRILDPGALARMEQKFADLEQKNVHFAKAQSRRSPR
;
A
#
# COMPACT_ATOMS: atom_id res chain seq x y z
N MET A 1 -0.67 -29.93 5.17
CA MET A 1 0.69 -29.41 4.87
C MET A 1 0.84 -28.00 5.43
N LYS A 2 1.94 -27.72 6.15
CA LYS A 2 2.28 -26.38 6.66
C LYS A 2 2.49 -25.40 5.50
N LEU A 3 2.12 -24.13 5.68
CA LEU A 3 2.27 -23.08 4.65
C LEU A 3 3.73 -22.96 4.16
N GLN A 4 4.69 -23.13 5.06
CA GLN A 4 6.12 -23.17 4.73
C GLN A 4 6.44 -24.22 3.66
N THR A 5 5.96 -25.45 3.82
CA THR A 5 6.19 -26.54 2.84
C THR A 5 5.60 -26.18 1.48
N LYS A 6 4.42 -25.56 1.45
CA LYS A 6 3.80 -25.09 0.20
C LYS A 6 4.64 -23.99 -0.46
N CYS A 7 5.07 -22.98 0.30
CA CYS A 7 5.93 -21.91 -0.21
C CYS A 7 7.28 -22.45 -0.70
N THR A 8 7.91 -23.35 0.04
CA THR A 8 9.17 -23.98 -0.37
C THR A 8 9.00 -24.78 -1.66
N LEU A 9 7.92 -25.55 -1.81
CA LEU A 9 7.65 -26.29 -3.04
C LEU A 9 7.43 -25.36 -4.24
N VAL A 10 6.72 -24.24 -4.05
CA VAL A 10 6.54 -23.23 -5.10
C VAL A 10 7.88 -22.59 -5.48
N ILE A 11 8.73 -22.26 -4.50
CA ILE A 11 10.06 -21.69 -4.78
C ILE A 11 10.98 -22.70 -5.47
N ILE A 12 10.92 -23.98 -5.11
CA ILE A 12 11.65 -25.04 -5.81
C ILE A 12 11.13 -25.18 -7.26
N GLY A 13 9.82 -25.11 -7.48
CA GLY A 13 9.25 -25.09 -8.82
C GLY A 13 9.73 -23.89 -9.65
N LEU A 14 9.76 -22.70 -9.04
CA LEU A 14 10.31 -21.49 -9.66
C LEU A 14 11.80 -21.63 -9.96
N LEU A 15 12.58 -22.31 -9.12
CA LEU A 15 14.00 -22.60 -9.37
C LEU A 15 14.21 -23.45 -10.61
N ILE A 16 13.33 -24.43 -10.84
CA ILE A 16 13.38 -25.26 -12.06
C ILE A 16 13.03 -24.41 -13.29
N ILE A 17 12.05 -23.52 -13.17
CA ILE A 17 11.62 -22.63 -14.26
C ILE A 17 12.68 -21.55 -14.55
N GLU A 18 13.42 -21.07 -13.55
CA GLU A 18 14.51 -20.09 -13.72
C GLU A 18 15.80 -20.68 -14.33
N ILE A 19 15.83 -21.97 -14.65
CA ILE A 19 16.86 -22.51 -15.57
C ILE A 19 16.72 -21.87 -16.96
N LEU A 20 15.53 -21.35 -17.30
CA LEU A 20 15.33 -20.54 -18.48
C LEU A 20 15.98 -19.16 -18.32
N PRO A 21 16.40 -18.49 -19.41
CA PRO A 21 17.08 -17.18 -19.37
C PRO A 21 16.21 -16.02 -18.86
N VAL A 22 15.00 -16.31 -18.37
CA VAL A 22 14.04 -15.33 -17.88
C VAL A 22 13.92 -15.47 -16.36
N PRO A 23 14.35 -14.47 -15.57
CA PRO A 23 14.30 -14.54 -14.12
C PRO A 23 12.86 -14.26 -13.63
N PHE A 24 12.01 -15.28 -13.67
CA PHE A 24 10.58 -15.16 -13.35
C PHE A 24 10.32 -14.71 -11.90
N ALA A 25 11.17 -15.06 -10.94
CA ALA A 25 11.03 -14.67 -9.54
C ALA A 25 11.25 -13.16 -9.35
N SER A 26 12.22 -12.59 -10.07
CA SER A 26 12.45 -11.13 -10.06
C SER A 26 11.30 -10.37 -10.75
N LEU A 27 10.79 -10.87 -11.88
CA LEU A 27 9.59 -10.33 -12.54
C LEU A 27 8.35 -10.41 -11.65
N TYR A 28 8.18 -11.53 -10.95
CA TYR A 28 7.07 -11.73 -10.02
C TYR A 28 7.16 -10.76 -8.84
N SER A 29 8.37 -10.52 -8.33
CA SER A 29 8.62 -9.54 -7.28
C SER A 29 8.30 -8.12 -7.77
N LEU A 30 8.68 -7.77 -8.99
CA LEU A 30 8.36 -6.49 -9.61
C LEU A 30 6.84 -6.31 -9.81
N TYR A 31 6.16 -7.36 -10.26
CA TYR A 31 4.70 -7.40 -10.36
C TYR A 31 4.06 -7.15 -8.99
N ALA A 32 4.55 -7.82 -7.94
CA ALA A 32 4.04 -7.67 -6.58
C ALA A 32 4.19 -6.23 -6.07
N ILE A 33 5.34 -5.58 -6.32
CA ILE A 33 5.55 -4.17 -5.92
C ILE A 33 4.69 -3.21 -6.74
N ARG A 34 4.53 -3.44 -8.04
CA ARG A 34 3.77 -2.54 -8.92
C ARG A 34 2.26 -2.66 -8.69
N LYS A 35 1.73 -3.89 -8.72
CA LYS A 35 0.29 -4.15 -8.64
C LYS A 35 -0.22 -4.18 -7.20
N ARG A 36 0.67 -4.43 -6.23
CA ARG A 36 0.37 -4.52 -4.79
C ARG A 36 -0.84 -5.41 -4.50
N PRO A 37 -0.79 -6.69 -4.86
CA PRO A 37 -1.95 -7.56 -4.65
C PRO A 37 -2.26 -7.74 -3.16
N ASP A 38 -3.55 -7.84 -2.82
CA ASP A 38 -3.99 -7.91 -1.42
C ASP A 38 -3.74 -9.28 -0.78
N TRP A 39 -3.36 -10.29 -1.57
CA TRP A 39 -2.96 -11.59 -1.03
C TRP A 39 -1.58 -11.55 -0.39
N LEU A 40 -0.66 -10.67 -0.81
CA LEU A 40 0.73 -10.70 -0.36
C LEU A 40 0.90 -10.36 1.13
N PRO A 41 0.24 -9.33 1.68
CA PRO A 41 0.26 -9.08 3.12
C PRO A 41 -0.34 -10.25 3.91
N ARG A 42 -1.43 -10.85 3.42
CA ARG A 42 -2.08 -12.02 4.03
C ARG A 42 -1.17 -13.23 4.06
N VAL A 43 -0.51 -13.54 2.94
CA VAL A 43 0.47 -14.64 2.86
C VAL A 43 1.66 -14.38 3.77
N THR A 44 2.19 -13.15 3.79
CA THR A 44 3.30 -12.78 4.67
C THR A 44 2.91 -12.92 6.13
N HIS A 45 1.74 -12.44 6.53
CA HIS A 45 1.22 -12.59 7.88
C HIS A 45 1.09 -14.07 8.29
N ASN A 46 0.41 -14.87 7.46
CA ASN A 46 0.24 -16.30 7.70
C ASN A 46 1.58 -17.06 7.71
N LEU A 47 2.56 -16.61 6.93
CA LEU A 47 3.89 -17.19 6.90
C LEU A 47 4.63 -16.94 8.20
N TYR A 48 4.44 -15.80 8.86
CA TYR A 48 5.11 -15.47 10.12
C TYR A 48 4.37 -16.07 11.33
N GLY A 49 3.11 -16.47 11.16
CA GLY A 49 2.36 -17.25 12.16
C GLY A 49 1.85 -16.45 13.34
N GLU A 50 1.78 -15.13 13.19
CA GLU A 50 1.12 -14.26 14.15
C GLU A 50 -0.38 -14.25 13.85
N THR A 51 -1.23 -14.36 14.86
CA THR A 51 -2.65 -14.02 14.73
C THR A 51 -2.72 -12.50 14.67
N LEU A 52 -3.51 -11.91 13.77
CA LEU A 52 -3.69 -10.46 13.70
C LEU A 52 -4.23 -9.86 15.02
N ALA A 53 -4.67 -10.74 15.94
CA ALA A 53 -5.14 -10.47 17.30
C ALA A 53 -4.06 -10.51 18.40
N ASP A 54 -2.88 -11.10 18.16
CA ASP A 54 -1.78 -11.19 19.14
C ASP A 54 -0.76 -10.07 18.99
N ALA A 55 -1.15 -8.96 18.35
CA ALA A 55 -0.44 -7.71 18.42
C ALA A 55 -1.07 -6.83 19.52
N PRO A 56 -0.69 -6.97 20.80
CA PRO A 56 -1.03 -5.98 21.83
C PRO A 56 -0.33 -4.62 21.62
N GLU A 57 0.20 -4.35 20.42
CA GLU A 57 0.84 -3.10 20.02
C GLU A 57 0.10 -2.37 18.87
N ALA A 58 -1.23 -2.56 18.78
CA ALA A 58 -2.08 -1.61 18.05
C ALA A 58 -2.11 -0.19 18.69
N HIS A 59 -1.34 0.04 19.77
CA HIS A 59 -1.31 1.32 20.48
C HIS A 59 0.06 2.01 20.52
N ASN A 60 1.12 1.39 20.01
CA ASN A 60 2.40 2.07 19.81
C ASN A 60 2.98 1.59 18.48
N PRO A 61 2.70 2.27 17.36
CA PRO A 61 3.52 2.02 16.17
C PRO A 61 4.96 2.30 16.60
N PRO A 62 5.91 1.35 16.50
CA PRO A 62 7.31 1.73 16.58
C PRO A 62 7.47 2.87 15.58
N VAL A 63 8.12 3.93 16.03
CA VAL A 63 8.45 5.19 15.36
C VAL A 63 9.08 4.91 13.99
N PHE A 64 8.31 4.34 13.08
CA PHE A 64 8.55 4.26 11.67
C PHE A 64 7.99 5.57 11.20
N MET A 65 8.89 6.56 11.26
CA MET A 65 8.72 7.90 10.72
C MET A 65 7.79 7.86 9.52
N ALA A 66 6.91 8.86 9.44
CA ALA A 66 6.12 9.20 8.26
C ALA A 66 7.04 9.22 7.03
N HIS A 67 7.26 8.04 6.45
CA HIS A 67 8.10 7.86 5.30
C HIS A 67 7.19 8.05 4.12
N ASP A 68 7.58 8.97 3.23
CA ASP A 68 6.88 9.14 1.98
C ASP A 68 6.76 7.78 1.30
N PRO A 69 5.54 7.28 1.09
CA PRO A 69 5.37 5.98 0.49
C PRO A 69 5.93 5.93 -0.93
N LEU A 70 5.94 7.08 -1.60
CA LEU A 70 6.59 7.26 -2.90
C LEU A 70 8.10 7.01 -2.81
N ALA A 71 8.77 7.46 -1.75
CA ALA A 71 10.20 7.20 -1.53
C ALA A 71 10.46 5.72 -1.25
N VAL A 72 9.63 5.07 -0.43
CA VAL A 72 9.73 3.62 -0.18
C VAL A 72 9.55 2.83 -1.48
N ARG A 73 8.55 3.19 -2.29
CA ARG A 73 8.30 2.55 -3.60
C ARG A 73 9.48 2.73 -4.55
N LYS A 74 10.05 3.95 -4.66
CA LYS A 74 11.21 4.22 -5.52
C LYS A 74 12.42 3.40 -5.10
N ASN A 75 12.71 3.36 -3.80
CA ASN A 75 13.84 2.61 -3.26
C ASN A 75 13.66 1.10 -3.41
N CYS A 76 12.44 0.58 -3.19
CA CYS A 76 12.12 -0.82 -3.43
C CYS A 76 12.21 -1.20 -4.92
N THR A 77 11.76 -0.32 -5.82
CA THR A 77 11.81 -0.56 -7.27
C THR A 77 13.25 -0.52 -7.75
N ALA A 78 14.04 0.47 -7.31
CA ALA A 78 15.47 0.54 -7.60
C ALA A 78 16.23 -0.69 -7.07
N GLY A 79 15.93 -1.12 -5.84
CA GLY A 79 16.49 -2.33 -5.26
C GLY A 79 16.12 -3.60 -6.04
N LEU A 80 14.88 -3.72 -6.53
CA LEU A 80 14.48 -4.82 -7.39
C LEU A 80 15.15 -4.79 -8.76
N VAL A 81 15.31 -3.62 -9.38
CA VAL A 81 16.02 -3.48 -10.66
C VAL A 81 17.50 -3.85 -10.48
N ALA A 82 18.12 -3.41 -9.40
CA ALA A 82 19.49 -3.81 -9.07
C ALA A 82 19.59 -5.33 -8.84
N MET A 83 18.67 -5.91 -8.06
CA MET A 83 18.60 -7.36 -7.87
C MET A 83 18.37 -8.09 -9.19
N PHE A 84 17.52 -7.59 -10.09
CA PHE A 84 17.28 -8.17 -11.41
C PHE A 84 18.56 -8.24 -12.25
N ILE A 85 19.33 -7.15 -12.30
CA ILE A 85 20.60 -7.10 -13.02
C ILE A 85 21.61 -8.09 -12.42
N VAL A 86 21.68 -8.16 -11.08
CA VAL A 86 22.52 -9.14 -10.40
C VAL A 86 22.05 -10.57 -10.66
N ASP A 87 20.74 -10.81 -10.71
CA ASP A 87 20.12 -12.12 -10.96
C ASP A 87 20.49 -12.70 -12.33
N LEU A 88 20.67 -11.82 -13.34
CA LEU A 88 21.14 -12.22 -14.67
C LEU A 88 22.58 -12.77 -14.65
N LEU A 89 23.40 -12.32 -13.70
CA LEU A 89 24.78 -12.78 -13.53
C LEU A 89 24.86 -13.99 -12.59
N VAL A 90 24.09 -13.95 -11.50
CA VAL A 90 24.05 -14.97 -10.45
C VAL A 90 22.64 -15.01 -9.86
N PRO A 91 21.96 -16.18 -9.79
CA PRO A 91 20.61 -16.28 -9.25
C PRO A 91 20.61 -16.07 -7.72
N VAL A 92 20.46 -14.82 -7.27
CA VAL A 92 20.45 -14.39 -5.87
C VAL A 92 19.02 -14.30 -5.32
N VAL A 93 18.02 -14.09 -6.18
CA VAL A 93 16.63 -13.89 -5.74
C VAL A 93 16.05 -15.17 -5.15
N ILE A 94 16.29 -16.34 -5.76
CA ILE A 94 15.80 -17.61 -5.23
C ILE A 94 16.40 -17.96 -3.86
N PRO A 95 17.73 -17.95 -3.64
CA PRO A 95 18.27 -18.23 -2.32
C PRO A 95 17.80 -17.20 -1.29
N THR A 96 17.59 -15.94 -1.70
CA THR A 96 16.98 -14.91 -0.84
C THR A 96 15.54 -15.27 -0.47
N ALA A 97 14.72 -15.71 -1.42
CA ALA A 97 13.34 -16.12 -1.18
C ALA A 97 13.27 -17.35 -0.26
N LEU A 98 14.12 -18.35 -0.47
CA LEU A 98 14.25 -19.51 0.42
C LEU A 98 14.69 -19.10 1.82
N TYR A 99 15.66 -18.19 1.92
CA TYR A 99 16.11 -17.63 3.19
C TYR A 99 14.94 -16.96 3.93
N VAL A 100 14.15 -16.12 3.24
CA VAL A 100 12.99 -15.44 3.83
C VAL A 100 11.95 -16.45 4.33
N VAL A 101 11.60 -17.46 3.53
CA VAL A 101 10.59 -18.47 3.93
C VAL A 101 11.06 -19.32 5.11
N ARG A 102 12.36 -19.66 5.15
CA ARG A 102 12.92 -20.54 6.19
C ARG A 102 13.24 -19.80 7.49
N ARG A 103 13.87 -18.63 7.41
CA ARG A 103 14.35 -17.86 8.57
C ARG A 103 13.37 -16.81 9.08
N ARG A 104 12.36 -16.44 8.28
CA ARG A 104 11.33 -15.45 8.64
C ARG A 104 11.93 -14.16 9.25
N PRO A 105 12.84 -13.48 8.55
CA PRO A 105 13.52 -12.34 9.11
C PRO A 105 12.57 -11.15 9.33
N LYS A 106 12.64 -10.51 10.50
CA LYS A 106 11.75 -9.38 10.86
C LYS A 106 11.82 -8.20 9.87
N TRP A 107 12.97 -7.98 9.23
CA TRP A 107 13.15 -6.91 8.24
C TRP A 107 12.24 -7.08 7.02
N PHE A 108 11.99 -8.32 6.57
CA PHE A 108 11.16 -8.58 5.40
C PHE A 108 9.70 -8.28 5.70
N LYS A 109 9.22 -8.69 6.88
CA LYS A 109 7.89 -8.30 7.37
C LYS A 109 7.74 -6.78 7.43
N SER A 110 8.70 -6.08 8.03
CA SER A 110 8.69 -4.61 8.10
C SER A 110 8.65 -3.98 6.71
N LEU A 111 9.41 -4.52 5.74
CA LEU A 111 9.39 -4.08 4.35
C LEU A 111 7.99 -4.22 3.71
N ILE A 112 7.33 -5.37 3.87
CA ILE A 112 5.98 -5.58 3.34
C ILE A 112 4.96 -4.64 4.00
N VAL A 113 5.03 -4.46 5.33
CA VAL A 113 4.14 -3.54 6.04
C VAL A 113 4.33 -2.10 5.54
N ARG A 114 5.58 -1.64 5.39
CA ARG A 114 5.91 -0.32 4.83
C ARG A 114 5.47 -0.16 3.37
N LEU A 115 5.60 -1.20 2.55
CA LEU A 115 5.17 -1.17 1.15
C LEU A 115 3.65 -1.01 1.01
N TYR A 116 2.90 -1.48 1.99
CA TYR A 116 1.44 -1.48 2.00
C TYR A 116 0.81 -0.47 2.98
N SER A 117 1.61 0.36 3.66
CA SER A 117 1.11 1.29 4.69
C SER A 117 -0.01 2.20 4.18
N ASP A 118 0.10 2.68 2.93
CA ASP A 118 -0.92 3.56 2.33
C ASP A 118 -2.26 2.89 2.08
N LYS A 119 -2.25 1.56 1.86
CA LYS A 119 -3.50 0.81 1.67
C LYS A 119 -4.25 0.61 2.99
N PHE A 120 -3.52 0.57 4.09
CA PHE A 120 -4.07 0.37 5.43
C PHE A 120 -4.34 1.67 6.17
N ASN A 121 -3.88 2.81 5.65
CA ASN A 121 -4.13 4.11 6.23
C ASN A 121 -5.29 4.82 5.47
N PRO A 122 -6.54 4.76 5.98
CA PRO A 122 -7.68 5.44 5.36
C PRO A 122 -7.57 6.96 5.39
N TYR A 123 -6.58 7.52 6.10
CA TYR A 123 -6.30 8.95 6.20
C TYR A 123 -5.08 9.41 5.39
N SER A 124 -4.40 8.51 4.66
CA SER A 124 -3.43 8.98 3.64
C SER A 124 -4.20 9.55 2.46
N THR A 125 -4.52 10.84 2.59
CA THR A 125 -4.84 11.75 1.50
C THR A 125 -3.91 11.44 0.32
N PRO A 126 -4.41 11.33 -0.92
CA PRO A 126 -3.56 11.04 -2.06
C PRO A 126 -2.44 12.08 -2.11
N ALA A 127 -1.20 11.62 -1.91
CA ALA A 127 0.03 12.35 -2.15
C ALA A 127 0.25 12.56 -3.67
N ASP A 128 -0.80 13.04 -4.34
CA ASP A 128 -0.83 13.49 -5.72
C ASP A 128 -1.73 14.74 -5.88
N GLU A 129 -1.94 15.49 -4.79
CA GLU A 129 -2.01 16.93 -4.96
C GLU A 129 -0.57 17.44 -4.95
N LYS A 130 0.02 17.49 -6.15
CA LYS A 130 0.82 18.67 -6.51
C LYS A 130 -0.09 19.88 -6.24
N ALA A 131 -0.13 20.30 -4.98
CA ALA A 131 -0.39 21.67 -4.66
C ALA A 131 0.81 22.42 -5.25
N GLU A 132 0.70 22.77 -6.54
CA GLU A 132 1.01 24.15 -6.88
C GLU A 132 0.43 25.00 -5.75
N PRO A 133 1.15 26.00 -5.22
CA PRO A 133 0.48 27.04 -4.49
C PRO A 133 -0.49 27.66 -5.49
N ARG A 134 -1.73 27.12 -5.55
CA ARG A 134 -2.88 27.85 -6.02
C ARG A 134 -2.90 29.03 -5.07
N ILE A 135 -2.27 30.11 -5.53
CA ILE A 135 -2.56 31.46 -5.09
C ILE A 135 -4.07 31.45 -4.98
N LEU A 136 -4.56 31.39 -3.75
CA LEU A 136 -5.98 31.30 -3.46
C LEU A 136 -6.51 32.64 -3.93
N ASP A 137 -6.95 32.66 -5.18
CA ASP A 137 -7.40 33.87 -5.85
C ASP A 137 -8.48 34.45 -4.93
N PRO A 138 -8.30 35.64 -4.35
CA PRO A 138 -9.24 36.18 -3.37
C PRO A 138 -10.68 36.25 -3.92
N GLY A 139 -10.83 36.30 -5.25
CA GLY A 139 -12.13 36.18 -5.91
C GLY A 139 -12.80 34.79 -5.81
N ALA A 140 -12.04 33.71 -5.64
CA ALA A 140 -12.58 32.35 -5.48
C ALA A 140 -13.22 32.14 -4.10
N LEU A 141 -12.66 32.73 -3.04
CA LEU A 141 -13.23 32.72 -1.70
C LEU A 141 -14.57 33.47 -1.68
N ALA A 142 -14.62 34.67 -2.26
CA ALA A 142 -15.84 35.47 -2.36
C ALA A 142 -16.95 34.75 -3.13
N ARG A 143 -16.61 34.04 -4.22
CA ARG A 143 -17.58 33.21 -4.98
C ARG A 143 -18.08 32.02 -4.18
N MET A 144 -17.26 31.42 -3.33
CA MET A 144 -17.67 30.32 -2.45
C MET A 144 -18.60 30.84 -1.34
N GLU A 145 -18.26 31.94 -0.68
CA GLU A 145 -19.13 32.57 0.32
C GLU A 145 -20.49 32.95 -0.27
N GLN A 146 -20.50 33.50 -1.49
CA GLN A 146 -21.74 33.84 -2.18
C GLN A 146 -22.60 32.61 -2.51
N LYS A 147 -21.97 31.49 -2.89
CA LYS A 147 -22.67 30.21 -3.09
C LYS A 147 -23.22 29.65 -1.79
N PHE A 148 -22.49 29.77 -0.68
CA PHE A 148 -22.97 29.34 0.63
C PHE A 148 -24.18 30.16 1.08
N ALA A 149 -24.14 31.50 0.92
CA ALA A 149 -25.27 32.37 1.23
C ALA A 149 -26.52 32.04 0.39
N ASP A 150 -26.34 31.76 -0.91
CA ASP A 150 -27.45 31.37 -1.80
C ASP A 150 -28.04 30.01 -1.42
N LEU A 151 -27.20 29.04 -1.03
CA LEU A 151 -27.65 27.73 -0.54
C LEU A 151 -28.40 27.83 0.78
N GLU A 152 -27.95 28.67 1.71
CA GLU A 152 -28.66 28.93 2.97
C GLU A 152 -30.04 29.55 2.71
N GLN A 153 -30.13 30.56 1.83
CA GLN A 153 -31.41 31.15 1.47
C GLN A 153 -32.37 30.14 0.84
N LYS A 154 -31.86 29.29 -0.06
CA LYS A 154 -32.65 28.21 -0.66
C LYS A 154 -33.13 27.22 0.39
N ASN A 155 -32.27 26.79 1.32
CA ASN A 155 -32.64 25.87 2.39
C ASN A 155 -33.71 26.46 3.31
N VAL A 156 -33.59 27.73 3.70
CA VAL A 156 -34.60 28.43 4.50
C VAL A 156 -35.93 28.52 3.76
N HIS A 157 -35.90 28.81 2.45
CA HIS A 157 -37.09 28.85 1.62
C HIS A 157 -37.76 27.47 1.49
N PHE A 158 -36.97 26.41 1.29
CA PHE A 158 -37.48 25.03 1.26
C PHE A 158 -38.11 24.61 2.59
N ALA A 159 -37.45 24.90 3.73
CA ALA A 159 -37.98 24.61 5.05
C ALA A 159 -39.32 25.33 5.31
N LYS A 160 -39.43 26.59 4.90
CA LYS A 160 -40.67 27.39 5.01
C LYS A 160 -41.78 26.92 4.07
N ALA A 161 -41.43 26.38 2.90
CA ALA A 161 -42.40 25.80 1.97
C ALA A 161 -42.92 24.44 2.46
N GLN A 162 -42.08 23.63 3.10
CA GLN A 162 -42.47 22.36 3.73
C GLN A 162 -43.38 22.57 4.95
N SER A 163 -43.10 23.56 5.80
CA SER A 163 -43.95 23.82 6.99
C SER A 163 -45.37 24.28 6.64
N ARG A 164 -45.57 24.89 5.46
CA ARG A 164 -46.90 25.28 4.94
C ARG A 164 -47.69 24.13 4.30
N ARG A 165 -47.03 23.03 3.95
CA ARG A 165 -47.64 21.85 3.28
C ARG A 165 -47.98 20.71 4.23
N SER A 166 -47.97 20.95 5.54
CA SER A 166 -48.44 19.98 6.54
C SER A 166 -49.87 20.31 7.00
N PRO A 167 -50.92 19.99 6.23
CA PRO A 167 -52.27 19.92 6.78
C PRO A 167 -52.36 18.67 7.69
N ARG A 168 -53.01 18.84 8.84
CA ARG A 168 -53.52 17.72 9.65
C ARG A 168 -54.60 16.97 8.89
#